data_AF-A0A957WVK9-F1
#
_entry.id   AF-A0A957WVK9-F1
#
_cell.length_a   1.000
_cell.length_b   1.000
_cell.length_c   1.000
_cell.angle_alpha   90.00
_cell.angle_beta   90.00
_cell.angle_gamma   90.00
#
_symmetry.space_group_name_H-M   'P 1'
#
loop_
_entity.id
_entity.type
_entity.pdbx_description
1 polymer ?
#
loop_
_entity_poly.entity_id
_entity_poly.type
_entity_poly.pdbx_seq_one_letter_code
_entity_poly.pdbx_strand_id
1 'polypeptide(L)'
;MITTVLSLPKFLKKPGVVAQRCGMFFAARLDAYDDGATTEETKATADRGMAAWLEYTSLRNLLLLGFLLLGFWYSLATPPFETPDELYHYGFVRHIAQGNWLPVQQANVESPWEQEGSQAPLYYLLVGWLTRGIDQSDFAAINVRNPRANIGDPLFPGNKNFMRYSSKAWPLVGSNLALHIGRWLSMLLGALTLIFTYGTARLALPAGSQLALVVLLTTAMIPQFAFISASFSNDSLINAAAAATIFWLAWLREAADPAQGTASSLRWWHWLILGGLVGIAALSKLQGLGLLPVSALVGLWSAWRQRDWRLPLRIFPLVALPLIAIAGWWYWR
;
A
#
# COMPACT_ATOMS: atom_id res chain seq x y z
N MET A 1 37.18 -12.13 -48.30
CA MET A 1 37.00 -13.32 -47.45
C MET A 1 36.29 -12.89 -46.17
N ILE A 2 35.02 -13.32 -46.04
CA ILE A 2 34.32 -13.69 -44.79
C ILE A 2 33.87 -12.56 -43.84
N THR A 3 32.62 -12.15 -44.08
CA THR A 3 31.52 -11.87 -43.14
C THR A 3 31.35 -12.99 -42.09
N THR A 4 30.98 -12.70 -40.83
CA THR A 4 30.16 -13.49 -39.84
C THR A 4 30.40 -12.89 -38.42
N VAL A 5 29.52 -12.07 -37.84
CA VAL A 5 28.34 -12.41 -36.98
C VAL A 5 28.65 -13.37 -35.83
N LEU A 6 28.58 -12.90 -34.57
CA LEU A 6 28.04 -13.70 -33.47
C LEU A 6 27.44 -12.81 -32.36
N SER A 7 26.20 -13.16 -32.06
CA SER A 7 25.17 -12.52 -31.23
C SER A 7 25.47 -12.46 -29.73
N LEU A 8 25.06 -11.36 -29.09
CA LEU A 8 24.76 -11.30 -27.66
C LEU A 8 23.25 -11.58 -27.39
N PRO A 9 22.88 -12.12 -26.21
CA PRO A 9 21.52 -12.61 -25.95
C PRO A 9 20.44 -11.52 -25.88
N LYS A 10 19.33 -11.75 -26.57
CA LYS A 10 18.08 -10.97 -26.54
C LYS A 10 17.32 -11.18 -25.22
N PHE A 11 17.74 -10.54 -24.13
CA PHE A 11 17.01 -10.61 -22.85
C PHE A 11 16.71 -9.24 -22.21
N LEU A 12 16.45 -8.19 -22.99
CA LEU A 12 16.13 -6.85 -22.44
C LEU A 12 15.15 -6.02 -23.30
N LYS A 13 14.09 -6.64 -23.83
CA LYS A 13 12.97 -5.89 -24.44
C LYS A 13 11.64 -6.60 -24.23
N LYS A 14 10.99 -6.41 -23.07
CA LYS A 14 9.51 -6.37 -22.91
C LYS A 14 9.12 -5.78 -21.55
N PRO A 15 8.75 -4.49 -21.44
CA PRO A 15 7.88 -4.04 -20.36
C PRO A 15 6.45 -4.42 -20.75
N GLY A 16 5.81 -5.38 -20.07
CA GLY A 16 4.39 -5.66 -20.36
C GLY A 16 3.82 -7.02 -20.00
N VAL A 17 4.58 -7.99 -19.49
CA VAL A 17 4.08 -9.38 -19.34
C VAL A 17 2.96 -9.53 -18.29
N VAL A 18 2.85 -8.62 -17.31
CA VAL A 18 1.77 -8.64 -16.32
C VAL A 18 0.51 -7.91 -16.82
N ALA A 19 0.67 -6.76 -17.48
CA ALA A 19 -0.45 -6.01 -18.08
C ALA A 19 -1.11 -6.80 -19.23
N GLN A 20 -0.30 -7.57 -19.99
CA GLN A 20 -0.79 -8.40 -21.08
C GLN A 20 -1.64 -9.58 -20.60
N ARG A 21 -1.42 -10.09 -19.37
CA ARG A 21 -2.24 -11.17 -18.80
C ARG A 21 -3.60 -10.70 -18.28
N CYS A 22 -3.68 -9.50 -17.70
CA CYS A 22 -4.97 -8.89 -17.33
C CYS A 22 -5.77 -8.44 -18.56
N GLY A 23 -5.09 -7.97 -19.63
CA GLY A 23 -5.71 -7.67 -20.92
C GLY A 23 -6.16 -8.93 -21.69
N MET A 24 -5.38 -10.01 -21.64
CA MET A 24 -5.75 -11.30 -22.25
C MET A 24 -6.97 -11.94 -21.58
N PHE A 25 -7.20 -11.73 -20.29
CA PHE A 25 -8.43 -12.19 -19.63
C PHE A 25 -9.70 -11.54 -20.20
N PHE A 26 -9.58 -10.34 -20.76
CA PHE A 26 -10.67 -9.62 -21.41
C PHE A 26 -10.84 -10.03 -22.89
N ALA A 27 -9.73 -10.20 -23.61
CA ALA A 27 -9.76 -10.68 -25.00
C ALA A 27 -10.28 -12.13 -25.09
N ALA A 28 -9.82 -13.03 -24.21
CA ALA A 28 -10.25 -14.42 -24.20
C ALA A 28 -11.73 -14.61 -23.80
N ARG A 29 -12.38 -13.57 -23.25
CA ARG A 29 -13.81 -13.61 -22.92
C ARG A 29 -14.70 -13.08 -24.06
N LEU A 30 -14.13 -12.36 -25.03
CA LEU A 30 -14.82 -11.95 -26.26
C LEU A 30 -14.83 -13.08 -27.30
N ASP A 31 -13.78 -13.91 -27.33
CA ASP A 31 -13.69 -15.07 -28.24
C ASP A 31 -14.70 -16.19 -27.93
N ALA A 32 -15.38 -16.15 -26.77
CA ALA A 32 -16.31 -17.19 -26.34
C ALA A 32 -17.78 -16.94 -26.76
N TYR A 33 -18.06 -15.93 -27.59
CA TYR A 33 -19.44 -15.55 -27.94
C TYR A 33 -19.71 -15.38 -29.45
N ASP A 34 -18.88 -15.94 -30.35
CA ASP A 34 -19.01 -15.59 -31.76
C ASP A 34 -18.86 -16.77 -32.73
N ASP A 35 -19.95 -17.53 -32.88
CA ASP A 35 -20.14 -18.51 -33.98
C ASP A 35 -20.99 -17.89 -35.12
N GLY A 36 -20.93 -16.56 -35.36
CA GLY A 36 -21.74 -15.97 -36.45
C GLY A 36 -21.54 -14.52 -36.90
N ALA A 37 -20.67 -13.70 -36.30
CA ALA A 37 -20.51 -12.31 -36.73
C ALA A 37 -19.64 -12.15 -37.98
N THR A 38 -20.02 -11.19 -38.82
CA THR A 38 -19.25 -10.78 -39.99
C THR A 38 -17.94 -10.09 -39.56
N THR A 39 -16.88 -10.20 -40.35
CA THR A 39 -15.54 -9.67 -40.05
C THR A 39 -15.49 -8.16 -39.75
N GLU A 40 -16.47 -7.38 -40.22
CA GLU A 40 -16.61 -5.97 -39.89
C GLU A 40 -17.24 -5.73 -38.51
N GLU A 41 -18.22 -6.54 -38.08
CA GLU A 41 -18.80 -6.48 -36.74
C GLU A 41 -17.80 -6.89 -35.66
N THR A 42 -17.01 -7.96 -35.90
CA THR A 42 -15.98 -8.40 -34.96
C THR A 42 -14.91 -7.31 -34.77
N LYS A 43 -14.53 -6.62 -35.85
CA LYS A 43 -13.55 -5.52 -35.81
C LYS A 43 -14.11 -4.28 -35.10
N ALA A 44 -15.34 -3.87 -35.41
CA ALA A 44 -15.98 -2.74 -34.74
C ALA A 44 -16.18 -2.98 -33.23
N THR A 45 -16.43 -4.23 -32.83
CA THR A 45 -16.57 -4.63 -31.42
C THR A 45 -15.23 -4.63 -30.70
N ALA A 46 -14.16 -5.11 -31.35
CA ALA A 46 -12.80 -5.05 -30.84
C ALA A 46 -12.30 -3.60 -30.66
N ASP A 47 -12.57 -2.73 -31.64
CA ASP A 47 -12.20 -1.32 -31.60
C ASP A 47 -12.93 -0.58 -30.46
N ARG A 48 -14.23 -0.86 -30.24
CA ARG A 48 -15.00 -0.33 -29.10
C ARG A 48 -14.46 -0.83 -27.75
N GLY A 49 -14.06 -2.10 -27.66
CA GLY A 49 -13.47 -2.68 -26.45
C GLY A 49 -12.11 -2.07 -26.10
N MET A 50 -11.27 -1.82 -27.12
CA MET A 50 -9.98 -1.15 -26.95
C MET A 50 -10.15 0.31 -26.51
N ALA A 51 -11.05 1.05 -27.14
CA ALA A 51 -11.35 2.43 -26.76
C ALA A 51 -11.82 2.55 -25.31
N ALA A 52 -12.77 1.71 -24.91
CA ALA A 52 -13.24 1.67 -23.52
C ALA A 52 -12.09 1.36 -22.55
N TRP A 53 -11.26 0.34 -22.84
CA TRP A 53 -10.12 -0.02 -21.99
C TRP A 53 -9.11 1.13 -21.81
N LEU A 54 -8.82 1.87 -22.88
CA LEU A 54 -7.97 3.05 -22.83
C LEU A 54 -8.59 4.15 -21.96
N GLU A 55 -9.89 4.40 -22.08
CA GLU A 55 -10.62 5.36 -21.22
C GLU A 55 -10.57 4.97 -19.74
N TYR A 56 -10.85 3.70 -19.39
CA TYR A 56 -10.77 3.20 -18.01
C TYR A 56 -9.38 3.39 -17.41
N THR A 57 -8.35 3.06 -18.18
CA THR A 57 -6.96 3.19 -17.76
C THR A 57 -6.58 4.65 -17.55
N SER A 58 -7.06 5.53 -18.43
CA SER A 58 -6.80 6.97 -18.37
C SER A 58 -7.49 7.61 -17.17
N LEU A 59 -8.76 7.28 -16.90
CA LEU A 59 -9.49 7.83 -15.75
C LEU A 59 -8.89 7.35 -14.42
N ARG A 60 -8.55 6.07 -14.30
CA ARG A 60 -7.84 5.55 -13.11
C ARG A 60 -6.55 6.33 -12.86
N ASN A 61 -5.75 6.55 -13.89
CA ASN A 61 -4.50 7.28 -13.76
C ASN A 61 -4.72 8.75 -13.40
N LEU A 62 -5.77 9.39 -13.94
CA LEU A 62 -6.15 10.76 -13.59
C LEU A 62 -6.56 10.87 -12.12
N LEU A 63 -7.35 9.92 -11.61
CA LEU A 63 -7.76 9.88 -10.20
C LEU A 63 -6.56 9.70 -9.27
N LEU A 64 -5.63 8.80 -9.62
CA LEU A 64 -4.39 8.61 -8.85
C LEU A 64 -3.50 9.85 -8.90
N LEU A 65 -3.37 10.50 -10.06
CA LEU A 65 -2.63 11.74 -10.19
C LEU A 65 -3.27 12.86 -9.35
N GLY A 66 -4.60 12.99 -9.39
CA GLY A 66 -5.35 13.94 -8.56
C GLY A 66 -5.11 13.71 -7.06
N PHE A 67 -5.14 12.45 -6.62
CA PHE A 67 -4.81 12.08 -5.24
C PHE A 67 -3.38 12.46 -4.86
N LEU A 68 -2.40 12.20 -5.72
CA LEU A 68 -0.99 12.55 -5.46
C LEU A 68 -0.78 14.07 -5.44
N LEU A 69 -1.42 14.82 -6.33
CA LEU A 69 -1.34 16.29 -6.32
C LEU A 69 -1.97 16.88 -5.05
N LEU A 70 -3.12 16.36 -4.64
CA LEU A 70 -3.79 16.76 -3.40
C LEU A 70 -2.95 16.40 -2.18
N GLY A 71 -2.40 15.19 -2.13
CA GLY A 71 -1.52 14.75 -1.04
C GLY A 71 -0.23 15.55 -0.97
N PHE A 72 0.36 15.89 -2.12
CA PHE A 72 1.54 16.75 -2.17
C PHE A 72 1.21 18.15 -1.64
N TRP A 73 0.07 18.72 -2.04
CA TRP A 73 -0.41 19.99 -1.50
C TRP A 73 -0.63 19.93 0.02
N TYR A 74 -1.34 18.91 0.54
CA TYR A 74 -1.50 18.71 1.98
C TYR A 74 -0.17 18.59 2.71
N SER A 75 0.79 17.87 2.12
CA SER A 75 2.12 17.68 2.71
C SER A 75 2.88 18.99 2.91
N LEU A 76 2.65 19.99 2.04
CA LEU A 76 3.27 21.30 2.13
C LEU A 76 2.45 22.32 2.93
N ALA A 77 1.11 22.24 2.83
CA ALA A 77 0.20 23.18 3.47
C ALA A 77 0.05 22.93 4.97
N THR A 78 0.17 21.67 5.40
CA THR A 78 0.07 21.30 6.82
C THR A 78 1.38 21.62 7.52
N PRO A 79 1.40 22.46 8.56
CA PRO A 79 2.63 22.77 9.26
C PRO A 79 3.30 21.51 9.85
N PRO A 80 4.63 21.54 10.05
CA PRO A 80 5.33 20.42 10.67
C PRO A 80 4.71 20.03 12.02
N PHE A 81 4.42 18.73 12.18
CA PHE A 81 3.95 18.12 13.42
C PHE A 81 2.54 18.52 13.91
N GLU A 82 1.73 19.16 13.07
CA GLU A 82 0.32 19.45 13.40
C GLU A 82 -0.62 18.28 13.12
N THR A 83 -0.21 17.30 12.30
CA THR A 83 -1.00 16.08 12.14
C THR A 83 -0.95 15.25 13.44
N PRO A 84 -2.07 14.57 13.82
CA PRO A 84 -2.06 13.57 14.88
C PRO A 84 -0.83 12.65 14.87
N ASP A 85 -0.19 12.52 16.02
CA ASP A 85 0.96 11.66 16.33
C ASP A 85 2.21 11.83 15.45
N GLU A 86 2.22 12.82 14.54
CA GLU A 86 3.27 13.01 13.55
C GLU A 86 4.64 13.28 14.19
N LEU A 87 4.63 14.07 15.27
CA LEU A 87 5.83 14.34 16.06
C LEU A 87 6.45 13.04 16.60
N TYR A 88 5.62 12.13 17.07
CA TYR A 88 6.05 10.89 17.72
C TYR A 88 6.60 9.90 16.72
N HIS A 89 5.91 9.76 15.57
CA HIS A 89 6.42 8.96 14.47
C HIS A 89 7.76 9.50 13.95
N TYR A 90 7.88 10.82 13.81
CA TYR A 90 9.13 11.46 13.43
C TYR A 90 10.23 11.23 14.47
N GLY A 91 9.92 11.35 15.76
CA GLY A 91 10.86 11.09 16.86
C GLY A 91 11.44 9.68 16.81
N PHE A 92 10.60 8.67 16.55
CA PHE A 92 11.05 7.29 16.33
C PHE A 92 11.94 7.19 15.08
N VAL A 93 11.51 7.71 13.93
CA VAL A 93 12.33 7.68 12.71
C VAL A 93 13.68 8.34 12.91
N ARG A 94 13.73 9.50 13.56
CA ARG A 94 14.97 10.22 13.86
C ARG A 94 15.90 9.38 14.73
N HIS A 95 15.37 8.66 15.73
CA HIS A 95 16.15 7.75 16.56
C HIS A 95 16.85 6.66 15.71
N ILE A 96 16.12 6.05 14.76
CA ILE A 96 16.67 5.05 13.84
C ILE A 96 17.66 5.68 12.84
N ALA A 97 17.34 6.86 12.29
CA ALA A 97 18.19 7.58 11.35
C ALA A 97 19.56 7.95 11.97
N GLN A 98 19.62 8.14 13.29
CA GLN A 98 20.84 8.39 14.06
C GLN A 98 21.68 7.11 14.31
N GLY A 99 21.25 5.96 13.79
CA GLY A 99 21.96 4.69 13.94
C GLY A 99 21.65 3.95 15.24
N ASN A 100 20.66 4.40 16.01
CA ASN A 100 20.20 3.66 17.18
C ASN A 100 19.34 2.46 16.77
N TRP A 101 19.25 1.48 17.67
CA TRP A 101 18.33 0.36 17.51
C TRP A 101 16.87 0.77 17.84
N LEU A 102 15.95 -0.20 17.85
CA LEU A 102 14.55 0.07 18.19
C LEU A 102 14.42 0.67 19.60
N PRO A 103 13.56 1.69 19.78
CA PRO A 103 13.33 2.30 21.08
C PRO A 103 12.78 1.27 22.08
N VAL A 104 13.03 1.53 23.35
CA VAL A 104 12.48 0.77 24.48
C VAL A 104 11.64 1.76 25.29
N GLN A 105 10.34 1.51 25.38
CA GLN A 105 9.47 2.31 26.25
C GLN A 105 9.76 1.97 27.71
N GLN A 106 9.85 3.01 28.53
CA GLN A 106 10.00 2.90 29.98
C GLN A 106 8.84 3.63 30.63
N ALA A 107 8.21 2.99 31.62
CA ALA A 107 7.15 3.61 32.38
C ALA A 107 7.68 4.90 33.05
N ASN A 108 6.89 5.98 32.95
CA ASN A 108 7.19 7.30 33.53
C ASN A 108 8.39 8.04 32.94
N VAL A 109 8.87 7.67 31.75
CA VAL A 109 9.89 8.42 31.01
C VAL A 109 9.27 9.02 29.76
N GLU A 110 9.17 10.35 29.71
CA GLU A 110 8.76 11.05 28.49
C GLU A 110 9.84 10.88 27.43
N SER A 111 9.44 10.44 26.24
CA SER A 111 10.36 10.16 25.13
C SER A 111 9.88 10.83 23.85
N PRO A 112 10.77 11.14 22.88
CA PRO A 112 10.37 11.81 21.65
C PRO A 112 9.31 11.07 20.82
N TRP A 113 9.14 9.76 21.05
CA TRP A 113 8.20 8.89 20.34
C TRP A 113 6.98 8.48 21.18
N GLU A 114 6.94 8.82 22.48
CA GLU A 114 5.86 8.47 23.41
C GLU A 114 5.27 7.05 23.18
N GLN A 115 3.95 6.93 23.06
CA GLN A 115 3.25 5.68 22.79
C GLN A 115 3.60 5.06 21.43
N GLU A 116 4.08 5.83 20.45
CA GLU A 116 4.44 5.31 19.13
C GLU A 116 5.69 4.43 19.16
N GLY A 117 6.50 4.51 20.23
CA GLY A 117 7.68 3.66 20.42
C GLY A 117 7.39 2.15 20.50
N SER A 118 6.14 1.74 20.72
CA SER A 118 5.71 0.33 20.78
C SER A 118 5.11 -0.16 19.49
N GLN A 119 5.02 0.68 18.46
CA GLN A 119 4.51 0.29 17.16
C GLN A 119 5.50 -0.63 16.44
N ALA A 120 4.97 -1.43 15.52
CA ALA A 120 5.78 -2.31 14.69
C ALA A 120 6.73 -1.51 13.77
N PRO A 121 7.98 -1.98 13.56
CA PRO A 121 9.07 -1.10 13.18
C PRO A 121 9.20 -0.84 11.68
N LEU A 122 8.47 -1.54 10.79
CA LEU A 122 8.79 -1.56 9.36
C LEU A 122 8.77 -0.17 8.72
N TYR A 123 7.73 0.63 8.99
CA TYR A 123 7.64 1.99 8.49
C TYR A 123 8.82 2.85 8.98
N TYR A 124 9.14 2.75 10.27
CA TYR A 124 10.19 3.54 10.90
C TYR A 124 11.59 3.17 10.38
N LEU A 125 11.84 1.87 10.16
CA LEU A 125 13.09 1.38 9.56
C LEU A 125 13.26 1.90 8.13
N LEU A 126 12.20 1.89 7.32
CA LEU A 126 12.23 2.37 5.95
C LEU A 126 12.51 3.88 5.88
N VAL A 127 11.73 4.69 6.60
CA VAL A 127 11.91 6.15 6.59
C VAL A 127 13.23 6.54 7.26
N GLY A 128 13.62 5.85 8.34
CA GLY A 128 14.90 6.05 9.01
C GLY A 128 16.08 5.81 8.07
N TRP A 129 16.03 4.75 7.26
CA TRP A 129 17.02 4.50 6.23
C TRP A 129 17.03 5.58 5.14
N LEU A 130 15.87 6.05 4.69
CA LEU A 130 15.76 7.11 3.67
C LEU A 130 16.27 8.46 4.16
N THR A 131 16.24 8.71 5.48
CA THR A 131 16.57 10.02 6.07
C THR A 131 17.90 10.02 6.84
N ARG A 132 18.61 8.88 6.92
CA ARG A 132 19.88 8.72 7.66
C ARG A 132 21.00 9.69 7.26
N GLY A 133 20.97 10.18 6.01
CA GLY A 133 21.99 11.10 5.48
C GLY A 133 21.68 12.59 5.69
N ILE A 134 20.55 12.91 6.32
CA ILE A 134 20.09 14.29 6.52
C ILE A 134 20.50 14.74 7.92
N ASP A 135 21.13 15.92 8.02
CA ASP A 135 21.41 16.56 9.30
C ASP A 135 20.09 17.03 9.94
N GLN A 136 19.72 16.42 11.06
CA GLN A 136 18.48 16.69 11.81
C GLN A 136 18.79 17.30 13.19
N SER A 137 19.88 18.07 13.28
CA SER A 137 20.31 18.80 14.47
C SER A 137 19.39 19.99 14.79
N ASP A 138 18.68 20.52 13.80
CA ASP A 138 17.71 21.60 13.91
C ASP A 138 16.36 21.16 14.50
N PHE A 139 16.17 19.86 14.79
CA PHE A 139 14.93 19.30 15.33
C PHE A 139 14.39 20.07 16.54
N ALA A 140 15.24 20.46 17.49
CA ALA A 140 14.82 21.19 18.70
C ALA A 140 14.24 22.59 18.40
N ALA A 141 14.62 23.20 17.26
CA ALA A 141 14.10 24.49 16.84
C ALA A 141 12.70 24.39 16.20
N ILE A 142 12.38 23.25 15.59
CA ILE A 142 11.09 23.01 14.93
C ILE A 142 10.08 22.32 15.86
N ASN A 143 10.54 21.48 16.80
CA ASN A 143 9.72 20.77 17.77
C ASN A 143 9.55 21.60 19.05
N VAL A 144 8.81 22.70 18.96
CA VAL A 144 8.45 23.53 20.11
C VAL A 144 6.95 23.44 20.32
N ARG A 145 6.53 22.63 21.30
CA ARG A 145 5.11 22.47 21.67
C ARG A 145 4.54 23.80 22.16
N ASN A 146 3.27 24.03 21.87
CA ASN A 146 2.53 25.18 22.35
C ASN A 146 1.94 24.90 23.74
N PRO A 147 2.38 25.59 24.80
CA PRO A 147 1.87 25.36 26.17
C PRO A 147 0.41 25.76 26.35
N ARG A 148 -0.18 26.48 25.39
CA ARG A 148 -1.58 26.91 25.39
C ARG A 148 -2.45 26.13 24.41
N ALA A 149 -1.93 25.01 23.87
CA ALA A 149 -2.69 24.15 22.97
C ALA A 149 -3.85 23.50 23.74
N ASN A 150 -5.07 23.61 23.22
CA ASN A 150 -6.26 22.98 23.80
C ASN A 150 -6.80 21.87 22.89
N ILE A 151 -6.00 20.81 22.77
CA ILE A 151 -6.21 19.66 21.88
C ILE A 151 -7.24 18.70 22.50
N GLY A 152 -8.05 18.07 21.65
CA GLY A 152 -8.99 17.01 22.05
C GLY A 152 -10.43 17.48 22.24
N ASP A 153 -10.68 18.79 22.38
CA ASP A 153 -12.03 19.36 22.39
C ASP A 153 -12.14 20.46 21.31
N PRO A 154 -12.82 20.20 20.18
CA PRO A 154 -12.96 21.20 19.11
C PRO A 154 -13.83 22.40 19.50
N LEU A 155 -14.74 22.26 20.47
CA LEU A 155 -15.66 23.32 20.91
C LEU A 155 -15.04 24.24 21.96
N PHE A 156 -14.02 23.76 22.69
CA PHE A 156 -13.37 24.57 23.71
C PHE A 156 -12.62 25.77 23.08
N PRO A 157 -12.97 27.02 23.44
CA PRO A 157 -12.34 28.21 22.85
C PRO A 157 -10.86 28.29 23.25
N GLY A 158 -9.97 28.55 22.29
CA GLY A 158 -8.54 28.73 22.52
C GLY A 158 -7.69 28.23 21.36
N ASN A 159 -6.39 28.07 21.61
CA ASN A 159 -5.42 27.80 20.55
C ASN A 159 -5.36 26.31 20.21
N LYS A 160 -5.73 25.96 18.96
CA LYS A 160 -5.76 24.58 18.46
C LYS A 160 -4.41 24.09 17.95
N ASN A 161 -3.46 24.98 17.70
CA ASN A 161 -2.15 24.61 17.16
C ASN A 161 -1.34 23.88 18.23
N PHE A 162 -0.94 22.65 17.91
CA PHE A 162 -0.10 21.84 18.77
C PHE A 162 1.31 22.40 18.87
N MET A 163 1.80 22.97 17.78
CA MET A 163 3.12 23.58 17.69
C MET A 163 3.06 25.08 17.92
N ARG A 164 4.13 25.64 18.52
CA ARG A 164 4.22 27.07 18.82
C ARG A 164 4.42 27.92 17.57
N TYR A 165 5.09 27.35 16.56
CA TYR A 165 5.52 28.07 15.34
C TYR A 165 4.86 27.51 14.07
N SER A 166 3.61 27.07 14.14
CA SER A 166 2.89 26.45 13.00
C SER A 166 2.67 27.41 11.83
N SER A 167 2.61 28.71 12.07
CA SER A 167 2.51 29.73 11.01
C SER A 167 3.86 30.09 10.37
N LYS A 168 4.98 29.61 10.92
CA LYS A 168 6.32 29.91 10.40
C LYS A 168 6.63 28.99 9.23
N ALA A 169 6.95 29.58 8.09
CA ALA A 169 7.49 28.82 6.96
C ALA A 169 8.88 28.29 7.30
N TRP A 170 9.09 27.00 7.08
CA TRP A 170 10.39 26.35 7.25
C TRP A 170 10.94 25.94 5.87
N PRO A 171 12.22 26.21 5.57
CA PRO A 171 12.84 25.71 4.35
C PRO A 171 12.83 24.18 4.32
N LEU A 172 12.78 23.58 3.13
CA LEU A 172 12.86 22.12 2.94
C LEU A 172 14.30 21.62 3.07
N VAL A 173 14.88 21.83 4.26
CA VAL A 173 16.21 21.36 4.66
C VAL A 173 16.12 20.74 6.05
N GLY A 174 17.19 20.05 6.45
CA GLY A 174 17.33 19.46 7.79
C GLY A 174 16.15 18.59 8.20
N SER A 175 15.68 18.77 9.45
CA SER A 175 14.54 18.02 9.97
C SER A 175 13.24 18.21 9.18
N ASN A 176 13.00 19.39 8.61
CA ASN A 176 11.81 19.63 7.81
C ASN A 176 11.83 18.84 6.48
N LEU A 177 13.00 18.68 5.85
CA LEU A 177 13.14 17.81 4.68
C LEU A 177 12.89 16.34 5.04
N ALA A 178 13.46 15.87 6.15
CA ALA A 178 13.26 14.50 6.62
C ALA A 178 11.77 14.19 6.91
N LEU A 179 11.04 15.16 7.48
CA LEU A 179 9.60 15.07 7.67
C LEU A 179 8.87 14.94 6.32
N HIS A 180 9.19 15.77 5.34
CA HIS A 180 8.52 15.71 4.04
C HIS A 180 8.79 14.41 3.29
N ILE A 181 9.99 13.82 3.42
CA ILE A 181 10.29 12.49 2.86
C ILE A 181 9.35 11.42 3.42
N GLY A 182 9.10 11.43 4.74
CA GLY A 182 8.16 10.49 5.34
C GLY A 182 6.70 10.75 4.95
N ARG A 183 6.29 12.02 4.81
CA ARG A 183 4.98 12.39 4.26
C ARG A 183 4.81 11.90 2.82
N TRP A 184 5.82 12.06 1.97
CA TRP A 184 5.77 11.60 0.58
C TRP A 184 5.78 10.09 0.46
N LEU A 185 6.55 9.37 1.30
CA LEU A 185 6.46 7.92 1.37
C LEU A 185 5.06 7.46 1.77
N SER A 186 4.48 8.08 2.82
CA SER A 186 3.10 7.81 3.24
C SER A 186 2.09 8.05 2.11
N MET A 187 2.28 9.13 1.34
CA MET A 187 1.42 9.46 0.20
C MET A 187 1.51 8.41 -0.91
N LEU A 188 2.72 7.95 -1.22
CA LEU A 188 2.94 6.87 -2.19
C LEU A 188 2.31 5.54 -1.71
N LEU A 189 2.39 5.25 -0.41
CA LEU A 189 1.73 4.09 0.19
C LEU A 189 0.20 4.22 0.11
N GLY A 190 -0.37 5.41 0.34
CA GLY A 190 -1.79 5.68 0.12
C GLY A 190 -2.22 5.46 -1.33
N ALA A 191 -1.39 5.85 -2.30
CA ALA A 191 -1.66 5.56 -3.72
C ALA A 191 -1.62 4.04 -4.01
N LEU A 192 -0.74 3.29 -3.37
CA LEU A 192 -0.73 1.82 -3.46
C LEU A 192 -2.00 1.21 -2.85
N THR A 193 -2.49 1.72 -1.71
CA THR A 193 -3.79 1.32 -1.15
C THR A 193 -4.90 1.51 -2.18
N LEU A 194 -4.96 2.67 -2.85
CA LEU A 194 -5.96 2.93 -3.88
C LEU A 194 -5.87 1.97 -5.07
N ILE A 195 -4.66 1.66 -5.53
CA ILE A 195 -4.42 0.71 -6.62
C ILE A 195 -4.95 -0.68 -6.27
N PHE A 196 -4.64 -1.18 -5.07
CA PHE A 196 -5.10 -2.50 -4.63
C PHE A 196 -6.59 -2.54 -4.32
N THR A 197 -7.16 -1.47 -3.78
CA THR A 197 -8.62 -1.33 -3.60
C THR A 197 -9.34 -1.34 -4.94
N TYR A 198 -8.87 -0.58 -5.93
CA TYR A 198 -9.39 -0.61 -7.29
C TYR A 198 -9.26 -2.01 -7.91
N GLY A 199 -8.10 -2.66 -7.76
CA GLY A 199 -7.85 -4.02 -8.22
C GLY A 199 -8.82 -5.03 -7.59
N THR A 200 -9.08 -4.90 -6.29
CA THR A 200 -10.02 -5.77 -5.56
C THR A 200 -11.44 -5.57 -6.06
N ALA A 201 -11.86 -4.32 -6.27
CA ALA A 201 -13.16 -4.01 -6.84
C ALA A 201 -13.33 -4.59 -8.26
N ARG A 202 -12.26 -4.58 -9.08
CA ARG A 202 -12.28 -5.18 -10.43
C ARG A 202 -12.43 -6.70 -10.43
N LEU A 203 -12.00 -7.38 -9.38
CA LEU A 203 -12.19 -8.82 -9.19
C LEU A 203 -13.58 -9.12 -8.60
N ALA A 204 -14.05 -8.30 -7.67
CA ALA A 204 -15.34 -8.49 -7.02
C ALA A 204 -16.55 -8.15 -7.92
N LEU A 205 -16.37 -7.27 -8.90
CA LEU A 205 -17.45 -6.73 -9.74
C LEU A 205 -17.44 -7.33 -11.16
N PRO A 206 -18.59 -7.31 -11.87
CA PRO A 206 -18.66 -7.78 -13.25
C PRO A 206 -17.65 -7.09 -14.18
N ALA A 207 -17.11 -7.85 -15.13
CA ALA A 207 -16.18 -7.36 -16.14
C ALA A 207 -16.78 -6.16 -16.89
N GLY A 208 -16.03 -5.05 -16.95
CA GLY A 208 -16.47 -3.81 -17.62
C GLY A 208 -17.24 -2.85 -16.73
N SER A 209 -17.50 -3.19 -15.46
CA SER A 209 -18.19 -2.29 -14.54
C SER A 209 -17.35 -1.05 -14.22
N GLN A 210 -17.98 0.13 -14.36
CA GLN A 210 -17.45 1.42 -13.93
C GLN A 210 -17.46 1.58 -12.41
N LEU A 211 -18.16 0.72 -11.67
CA LEU A 211 -18.25 0.80 -10.22
C LEU A 211 -16.89 0.65 -9.53
N ALA A 212 -15.92 -0.03 -10.15
CA ALA A 212 -14.55 -0.06 -9.61
C ALA A 212 -13.89 1.33 -9.60
N LEU A 213 -14.16 2.17 -10.62
CA LEU A 213 -13.71 3.57 -10.63
C LEU A 213 -14.45 4.40 -9.58
N VAL A 214 -15.73 4.12 -9.36
CA VAL A 214 -16.49 4.75 -8.26
C VAL A 214 -15.87 4.41 -6.92
N VAL A 215 -15.53 3.14 -6.65
CA VAL A 215 -14.85 2.71 -5.42
C VAL A 215 -13.50 3.42 -5.25
N LEU A 216 -12.71 3.54 -6.33
CA LEU A 216 -11.45 4.27 -6.33
C LEU A 216 -11.66 5.75 -5.98
N LEU A 217 -12.60 6.41 -6.66
CA LEU A 217 -12.93 7.81 -6.46
C LEU A 217 -13.43 8.06 -5.04
N THR A 218 -14.41 7.27 -4.57
CA THR A 218 -14.98 7.44 -3.23
C THR A 218 -13.91 7.26 -2.17
N THR A 219 -13.04 6.25 -2.31
CA THR A 219 -11.94 6.02 -1.34
C THR A 219 -10.93 7.17 -1.35
N ALA A 220 -10.51 7.62 -2.54
CA ALA A 220 -9.56 8.72 -2.69
C ALA A 220 -10.10 10.05 -2.16
N MET A 221 -11.43 10.23 -2.17
CA MET A 221 -12.11 11.43 -1.72
C MET A 221 -12.60 11.36 -0.26
N ILE A 222 -12.31 10.29 0.49
CA ILE A 222 -12.52 10.28 1.94
C ILE A 222 -11.55 11.32 2.55
N PRO A 223 -12.04 12.42 3.17
CA PRO A 223 -11.17 13.50 3.63
C PRO A 223 -10.07 13.01 4.58
N GLN A 224 -10.44 12.12 5.51
CA GLN A 224 -9.50 11.53 6.47
C GLN A 224 -8.44 10.66 5.78
N PHE A 225 -8.81 9.87 4.77
CA PHE A 225 -7.86 9.02 4.05
C PHE A 225 -6.84 9.87 3.28
N ALA A 226 -7.31 10.89 2.55
CA ALA A 226 -6.44 11.78 1.79
C ALA A 226 -5.48 12.57 2.70
N PHE A 227 -5.98 13.10 3.81
CA PHE A 227 -5.19 13.89 4.75
C PHE A 227 -4.14 13.05 5.50
N ILE A 228 -4.53 11.89 6.05
CA ILE A 228 -3.60 11.02 6.80
C ILE A 228 -2.56 10.39 5.86
N SER A 229 -2.93 10.06 4.62
CA SER A 229 -1.96 9.57 3.64
C SER A 229 -0.90 10.62 3.28
N ALA A 230 -1.19 11.92 3.43
CA ALA A 230 -0.24 13.00 3.20
C ALA A 230 0.62 13.34 4.45
N SER A 231 0.44 12.60 5.54
CA SER A 231 1.09 12.87 6.82
C SER A 231 2.16 11.84 7.14
N PHE A 232 3.06 12.16 8.08
CA PHE A 232 4.10 11.22 8.50
C PHE A 232 3.54 10.18 9.48
N SER A 233 3.06 9.04 8.97
CA SER A 233 2.41 8.03 9.81
C SER A 233 2.62 6.59 9.31
N ASN A 234 2.76 5.66 10.25
CA ASN A 234 2.82 4.23 9.95
C ASN A 234 1.48 3.65 9.46
N ASP A 235 0.37 4.37 9.64
CA ASP A 235 -0.96 3.97 9.16
C ASP A 235 -1.00 3.74 7.65
N SER A 236 -0.27 4.54 6.89
CA SER A 236 -0.20 4.42 5.44
C SER A 236 0.39 3.08 5.00
N LEU A 237 1.38 2.56 5.74
CA LEU A 237 2.01 1.28 5.40
C LEU A 237 1.11 0.09 5.71
N ILE A 238 0.45 0.07 6.88
CA ILE A 238 -0.49 -1.00 7.21
C ILE A 238 -1.70 -0.99 6.25
N ASN A 239 -2.20 0.18 5.86
CA ASN A 239 -3.28 0.29 4.88
C ASN A 239 -2.87 -0.27 3.51
N ALA A 240 -1.67 0.05 3.04
CA ALA A 240 -1.15 -0.48 1.77
C ALA A 240 -0.95 -2.01 1.83
N ALA A 241 -0.36 -2.52 2.92
CA ALA A 241 -0.13 -3.95 3.11
C ALA A 241 -1.44 -4.74 3.26
N ALA A 242 -2.43 -4.19 3.98
CA ALA A 242 -3.75 -4.78 4.11
C ALA A 242 -4.49 -4.80 2.77
N ALA A 243 -4.52 -3.69 2.04
CA ALA A 243 -5.16 -3.65 0.71
C ALA A 243 -4.49 -4.62 -0.27
N ALA A 244 -3.15 -4.70 -0.27
CA ALA A 244 -2.41 -5.68 -1.06
C ALA A 244 -2.77 -7.13 -0.68
N THR A 245 -2.89 -7.42 0.62
CA THR A 245 -3.30 -8.74 1.12
C THR A 245 -4.71 -9.10 0.69
N ILE A 246 -5.68 -8.19 0.83
CA ILE A 246 -7.06 -8.41 0.41
C ILE A 246 -7.16 -8.59 -1.11
N PHE A 247 -6.45 -7.77 -1.89
CA PHE A 247 -6.36 -7.95 -3.33
C PHE A 247 -5.79 -9.32 -3.69
N TRP A 248 -4.71 -9.74 -3.03
CA TRP A 248 -4.11 -11.05 -3.26
C TRP A 248 -5.05 -12.20 -2.90
N LEU A 249 -5.79 -12.08 -1.80
CA LEU A 249 -6.81 -13.05 -1.40
C LEU A 249 -7.99 -13.12 -2.38
N ALA A 250 -8.45 -11.96 -2.89
CA ALA A 250 -9.48 -11.91 -3.93
C ALA A 250 -9.01 -12.59 -5.21
N TRP A 251 -7.75 -12.35 -5.61
CA TRP A 251 -7.13 -13.00 -6.75
C TRP A 251 -6.98 -14.52 -6.54
N LEU A 252 -6.52 -14.96 -5.38
CA LEU A 252 -6.43 -16.37 -5.00
C LEU A 252 -7.79 -17.06 -5.06
N ARG A 253 -8.84 -16.37 -4.61
CA ARG A 253 -10.22 -16.85 -4.67
C ARG A 253 -10.65 -17.11 -6.11
N GLU A 254 -10.41 -16.16 -7.02
CA GLU A 254 -10.74 -16.33 -8.44
C GLU A 254 -9.93 -17.46 -9.09
N ALA A 255 -8.62 -17.49 -8.85
CA ALA A 255 -7.73 -18.50 -9.42
C ALA A 255 -8.05 -19.93 -8.94
N ALA A 256 -8.66 -20.06 -7.75
CA ALA A 256 -9.11 -21.33 -7.21
C ALA A 256 -10.50 -21.77 -7.71
N ASP A 257 -11.26 -20.90 -8.36
CA ASP A 257 -12.64 -21.19 -8.74
C ASP A 257 -12.70 -22.09 -9.99
N PRO A 258 -13.15 -23.36 -9.88
CA PRO A 258 -13.21 -24.27 -11.02
C PRO A 258 -14.14 -23.78 -12.14
N ALA A 259 -15.12 -22.94 -11.82
CA ALA A 259 -16.10 -22.42 -12.77
C ALA A 259 -15.51 -21.46 -13.81
N GLN A 260 -14.32 -20.89 -13.56
CA GLN A 260 -13.70 -19.92 -14.46
C GLN A 260 -12.88 -20.55 -15.60
N GLY A 261 -12.82 -21.89 -15.71
CA GLY A 261 -12.15 -22.62 -16.80
C GLY A 261 -10.62 -22.43 -16.88
N THR A 262 -10.08 -21.48 -16.14
CA THR A 262 -8.67 -21.16 -15.95
C THR A 262 -8.23 -21.69 -14.60
N ALA A 263 -8.36 -23.01 -14.38
CA ALA A 263 -7.75 -23.68 -13.25
C ALA A 263 -6.22 -23.63 -13.38
N SER A 264 -5.63 -22.43 -13.27
CA SER A 264 -4.21 -22.27 -13.03
C SER A 264 -3.96 -22.94 -11.70
N SER A 265 -3.28 -24.09 -11.71
CA SER A 265 -2.93 -24.79 -10.48
C SER A 265 -2.24 -23.80 -9.54
N LEU A 266 -2.88 -23.54 -8.40
CA LEU A 266 -2.33 -22.66 -7.38
C LEU A 266 -0.98 -23.23 -6.95
N ARG A 267 0.08 -22.56 -7.37
CA ARG A 267 1.46 -22.93 -7.04
C ARG A 267 1.76 -22.57 -5.58
N TRP A 268 2.65 -23.33 -4.95
CA TRP A 268 3.09 -23.13 -3.56
C TRP A 268 3.58 -21.69 -3.28
N TRP A 269 4.25 -21.05 -4.24
CA TRP A 269 4.76 -19.69 -4.06
C TRP A 269 3.66 -18.63 -3.88
N HIS A 270 2.42 -18.85 -4.34
CA HIS A 270 1.34 -17.88 -4.10
C HIS A 270 0.99 -17.78 -2.61
N TRP A 271 1.12 -18.89 -1.89
CA TRP A 271 0.93 -18.95 -0.45
C TRP A 271 2.12 -18.33 0.29
N LEU A 272 3.34 -18.45 -0.24
CA LEU A 272 4.49 -17.69 0.28
C LEU A 272 4.30 -16.18 0.15
N ILE A 273 3.77 -15.71 -0.99
CA ILE A 273 3.46 -14.29 -1.18
C ILE A 273 2.42 -13.83 -0.15
N LEU A 274 1.37 -14.64 0.08
CA LEU A 274 0.38 -14.34 1.11
C LEU A 274 1.02 -14.22 2.50
N GLY A 275 1.87 -15.19 2.89
CA GLY A 275 2.62 -15.12 4.15
C GLY A 275 3.51 -13.89 4.24
N GLY A 276 4.15 -13.52 3.13
CA GLY A 276 4.99 -12.32 3.03
C GLY A 276 4.19 -11.03 3.24
N LEU A 277 3.03 -10.91 2.58
CA LEU A 277 2.14 -9.76 2.70
C LEU A 277 1.57 -9.61 4.12
N VAL A 278 1.15 -10.72 4.74
CA VAL A 278 0.68 -10.72 6.14
C VAL A 278 1.83 -10.40 7.09
N GLY A 279 3.04 -10.91 6.85
CA GLY A 279 4.24 -10.56 7.60
C GLY A 279 4.59 -9.07 7.51
N ILE A 280 4.53 -8.49 6.32
CA ILE A 280 4.71 -7.05 6.10
C ILE A 280 3.65 -6.26 6.87
N ALA A 281 2.37 -6.64 6.76
CA ALA A 281 1.29 -5.99 7.50
C ALA A 281 1.52 -6.07 9.02
N ALA A 282 1.87 -7.25 9.55
CA ALA A 282 2.13 -7.47 10.96
C ALA A 282 3.35 -6.69 11.49
N LEU A 283 4.37 -6.48 10.65
CA LEU A 283 5.54 -5.65 10.99
C LEU A 283 5.29 -4.14 10.74
N SER A 284 4.17 -3.77 10.12
CA SER A 284 3.74 -2.38 9.93
C SER A 284 2.91 -1.87 11.09
N LYS A 285 1.99 -2.69 11.59
CA LYS A 285 1.18 -2.42 12.79
C LYS A 285 0.65 -3.73 13.37
N LEU A 286 0.45 -3.80 14.69
CA LEU A 286 -0.10 -4.97 15.39
C LEU A 286 -1.45 -5.44 14.80
N GLN A 287 -2.27 -4.49 14.35
CA GLN A 287 -3.57 -4.74 13.73
C GLN A 287 -3.45 -5.55 12.43
N GLY A 288 -2.27 -5.61 11.81
CA GLY A 288 -2.00 -6.44 10.63
C GLY A 288 -2.18 -7.94 10.87
N LEU A 289 -2.04 -8.41 12.12
CA LEU A 289 -2.37 -9.80 12.48
C LEU A 289 -3.85 -10.14 12.28
N GLY A 290 -4.74 -9.13 12.23
CA GLY A 290 -6.16 -9.29 11.89
C GLY A 290 -6.41 -9.86 10.49
N LEU A 291 -5.40 -9.91 9.62
CA LEU A 291 -5.48 -10.54 8.30
C LEU A 291 -5.37 -12.07 8.35
N LEU A 292 -4.91 -12.65 9.46
CA LEU A 292 -4.77 -14.10 9.62
C LEU A 292 -6.11 -14.84 9.54
N PRO A 293 -7.17 -14.45 10.28
CA PRO A 293 -8.50 -15.06 10.14
C PRO A 293 -9.04 -15.00 8.71
N VAL A 294 -8.91 -13.86 8.03
CA VAL A 294 -9.40 -13.69 6.66
C VAL A 294 -8.62 -14.60 5.69
N SER A 295 -7.30 -14.68 5.86
CA SER A 295 -6.44 -15.58 5.08
C SER A 295 -6.79 -17.05 5.29
N ALA A 296 -7.06 -17.44 6.55
CA ALA A 296 -7.48 -18.79 6.89
C ALA A 296 -8.84 -19.13 6.26
N LEU A 297 -9.82 -18.20 6.32
CA LEU A 297 -11.12 -18.39 5.69
C LEU A 297 -11.02 -18.63 4.18
N VAL A 298 -10.19 -17.87 3.48
CA VAL A 298 -9.96 -18.07 2.03
C VAL A 298 -9.25 -19.40 1.76
N GLY A 299 -8.28 -19.79 2.58
CA GLY A 299 -7.62 -21.09 2.49
C GLY A 299 -8.60 -22.27 2.69
N LEU A 300 -9.46 -22.18 3.70
CA LEU A 300 -10.51 -23.17 3.97
C LEU A 300 -11.57 -23.22 2.88
N TRP A 301 -12.00 -22.06 2.37
CA TRP A 301 -12.92 -21.98 1.24
C TRP A 301 -12.32 -22.62 -0.01
N SER A 302 -11.02 -22.38 -0.28
CA SER A 302 -10.31 -22.96 -1.41
C SER A 302 -10.21 -24.50 -1.28
N ALA A 303 -9.94 -25.00 -0.08
CA ALA A 303 -9.93 -26.43 0.23
C ALA A 303 -11.31 -27.08 0.02
N TRP A 304 -12.38 -26.40 0.45
CA TRP A 304 -13.74 -26.86 0.25
C TRP A 304 -14.13 -26.91 -1.23
N ARG A 305 -13.81 -25.87 -2.02
CA ARG A 305 -14.10 -25.82 -3.46
C ARG A 305 -13.33 -26.87 -4.26
N GLN A 306 -12.07 -27.11 -3.91
CA GLN A 306 -11.20 -28.09 -4.57
C GLN A 306 -11.42 -29.52 -4.05
N ARG A 307 -12.25 -29.71 -3.01
CA ARG A 307 -12.44 -30.98 -2.31
C ARG A 307 -11.13 -31.60 -1.78
N ASP A 308 -10.12 -30.78 -1.50
CA ASP A 308 -8.84 -31.20 -0.91
C ASP A 308 -8.74 -30.72 0.54
N TRP A 309 -9.18 -31.56 1.47
CA TRP A 309 -9.13 -31.31 2.92
C TRP A 309 -7.71 -31.30 3.49
N ARG A 310 -6.70 -31.75 2.73
CA ARG A 310 -5.28 -31.66 3.14
C ARG A 310 -4.63 -30.34 2.71
N LEU A 311 -5.29 -29.56 1.84
CA LEU A 311 -4.77 -28.28 1.38
C LEU A 311 -4.43 -27.32 2.55
N PRO A 312 -5.28 -27.12 3.58
CA PRO A 312 -4.97 -26.25 4.71
C PRO A 312 -3.66 -26.62 5.42
N LEU A 313 -3.40 -27.92 5.57
CA LEU A 313 -2.17 -28.43 6.20
C LEU A 313 -0.93 -28.15 5.34
N ARG A 314 -1.06 -28.15 4.01
CA ARG A 314 0.04 -27.84 3.08
C ARG A 314 0.32 -26.34 2.99
N ILE A 315 -0.72 -25.50 3.02
CA ILE A 315 -0.57 -24.05 2.91
C ILE A 315 -0.15 -23.40 4.22
N PHE A 316 -0.49 -23.98 5.37
CA PHE A 316 -0.14 -23.44 6.69
C PHE A 316 1.35 -23.10 6.81
N PRO A 317 2.30 -24.01 6.57
CA PRO A 317 3.72 -23.66 6.67
C PRO A 317 4.16 -22.63 5.61
N LEU A 318 3.53 -22.62 4.43
CA LEU A 318 3.87 -21.65 3.38
C LEU A 318 3.44 -20.23 3.73
N VAL A 319 2.36 -20.06 4.51
CA VAL A 319 1.93 -18.74 5.01
C VAL A 319 2.67 -18.38 6.30
N ALA A 320 2.84 -19.34 7.21
CA ALA A 320 3.43 -19.10 8.53
C ALA A 320 4.92 -18.79 8.46
N LEU A 321 5.70 -19.50 7.63
CA LEU A 321 7.16 -19.32 7.59
C LEU A 321 7.58 -17.89 7.16
N PRO A 322 7.06 -17.30 6.06
CA PRO A 322 7.41 -15.93 5.71
C PRO A 322 6.93 -14.91 6.74
N LEU A 323 5.74 -15.11 7.32
CA LEU A 323 5.22 -14.24 8.37
C LEU A 323 6.16 -14.20 9.57
N ILE A 324 6.54 -15.38 10.09
CA ILE A 324 7.44 -15.50 11.24
C ILE A 324 8.83 -14.95 10.88
N ALA A 325 9.33 -15.21 9.68
CA ALA A 325 10.63 -14.69 9.24
C ALA A 325 10.65 -13.16 9.18
N ILE A 326 9.58 -12.53 8.69
CA ILE A 326 9.50 -11.06 8.55
C ILE A 326 9.21 -10.39 9.89
N ALA A 327 8.23 -10.89 10.63
CA ALA A 327 7.68 -10.19 11.79
C ALA A 327 8.05 -10.83 13.13
N GLY A 328 8.29 -12.14 13.17
CA GLY A 328 8.40 -12.92 14.40
C GLY A 328 9.52 -12.47 15.34
N TRP A 329 10.65 -11.98 14.79
CA TRP A 329 11.76 -11.44 15.60
C TRP A 329 11.34 -10.22 16.43
N TRP A 330 10.43 -9.39 15.92
CA TRP A 330 9.96 -8.19 16.62
C TRP A 330 8.93 -8.55 17.69
N TYR A 331 8.03 -9.50 17.42
CA TYR A 331 7.08 -9.99 18.42
C TYR A 331 7.74 -10.76 19.56
N TRP A 332 8.90 -11.37 19.30
CA TRP A 332 9.69 -12.05 20.32
C TRP A 332 10.41 -11.08 21.27
N ARG A 333 10.76 -9.90 20.76
CA ARG A 333 11.47 -8.85 21.51
C ARG A 333 10.51 -8.10 22.43
#